data_AF-A0A971A6J8-F1
#
_entry.id   AF-A0A971A6J8-F1
#
_cell.length_a   1.000
_cell.length_b   1.000
_cell.length_c   1.000
_cell.angle_alpha   90.00
_cell.angle_beta   90.00
_cell.angle_gamma   90.00
#
_symmetry.space_group_name_H-M   'P 1'
#
loop_
_entity.id
_entity.type
_entity.pdbx_description
1 polymer ?
#
loop_
_entity_poly.entity_id
_entity_poly.type
_entity_poly.pdbx_seq_one_letter_code
_entity_poly.pdbx_strand_id
1 'polypeptide(L)'
;MDSEKDSHVRQFKWHFTVIGATLGFVLLLALFTRTFENTEALRNLVFLLGSLIFLGALLAMLSRVSGIVETLRDNSAKMAEATKALEDIRRDLVQINHCARISDSVKAIAFREDDRQSLREAVFEKLKQKDFEGAYEIIDEISVHSGYRALAAELRQQVDSYRNATEDERIDQALEHIRMHFRNARWAKASVQIEALIREHPTSEKARAMRQQLVDSKEERKKILMAAWDDAVQEQDTDRSLAILRELDMYLTPNEGLALQEAARDVFKTKLHNMGVQFAMAISDKRWETALEVGQQIVRDFPNSRMATEIQGKIDVLRQNVELQHA
;
A
#
# COMPACT_ATOMS: atom_id res chain seq x y z
N MET A 1 25.32 12.55 -22.18
CA MET A 1 23.97 12.08 -21.83
C MET A 1 23.19 11.86 -23.13
N ASP A 2 23.74 11.07 -24.07
CA ASP A 2 23.25 10.99 -25.46
C ASP A 2 23.23 9.57 -26.05
N SER A 3 23.64 8.53 -25.31
CA SER A 3 23.75 7.17 -25.86
C SER A 3 22.42 6.41 -25.95
N GLU A 4 21.37 6.89 -25.29
CA GLU A 4 20.08 6.18 -25.18
C GLU A 4 19.11 6.56 -26.31
N LYS A 5 19.22 7.78 -26.87
CA LYS A 5 18.40 8.21 -28.02
C LYS A 5 18.78 7.50 -29.32
N ASP A 6 20.05 7.12 -29.48
CA ASP A 6 20.54 6.47 -30.70
C ASP A 6 20.09 5.01 -30.82
N SER A 7 19.79 4.32 -29.71
CA SER A 7 19.36 2.91 -29.73
C SER A 7 17.94 2.74 -30.29
N HIS A 8 17.02 3.64 -29.91
CA HIS A 8 15.63 3.62 -30.36
C HIS A 8 15.48 3.97 -31.84
N VAL A 9 16.26 4.94 -32.34
CA VAL A 9 16.26 5.31 -33.77
C VAL A 9 16.86 4.18 -34.61
N ARG A 10 17.86 3.46 -34.09
CA ARG A 10 18.47 2.31 -34.77
C ARG A 10 17.53 1.11 -34.85
N GLN A 11 16.75 0.85 -33.80
CA GLN A 11 15.69 -0.17 -33.83
C GLN A 11 14.58 0.20 -34.82
N PHE A 12 14.14 1.46 -34.85
CA PHE A 12 13.10 1.91 -35.77
C PHE A 12 13.54 1.80 -37.25
N LYS A 13 14.78 2.17 -37.56
CA LYS A 13 15.37 1.99 -38.89
C LYS A 13 15.43 0.51 -39.28
N TRP A 14 15.79 -0.37 -38.35
CA TRP A 14 15.84 -1.81 -38.58
C TRP A 14 14.47 -2.37 -38.98
N HIS A 15 13.39 -1.92 -38.34
CA HIS A 15 12.02 -2.34 -38.67
C HIS A 15 11.60 -1.98 -40.11
N PHE A 16 11.92 -0.77 -40.58
CA PHE A 16 11.63 -0.38 -41.98
C PHE A 16 12.42 -1.21 -42.99
N THR A 17 13.69 -1.54 -42.70
CA THR A 17 14.48 -2.44 -43.55
C THR A 17 13.90 -3.84 -43.61
N VAL A 18 13.44 -4.40 -42.48
CA VAL A 18 12.87 -5.75 -42.45
C VAL A 18 11.56 -5.81 -43.23
N ILE A 19 10.68 -4.81 -43.06
CA ILE A 19 9.40 -4.71 -43.80
C ILE A 19 9.66 -4.53 -45.30
N GLY A 20 10.61 -3.66 -45.67
CA GLY A 20 11.01 -3.46 -47.07
C GLY A 20 11.58 -4.74 -47.70
N ALA A 21 12.41 -5.49 -46.97
CA ALA A 21 12.96 -6.76 -47.42
C ALA A 21 11.88 -7.83 -47.59
N THR A 22 10.88 -7.89 -46.69
CA THR A 22 9.77 -8.85 -46.81
C THR A 22 8.87 -8.52 -48.00
N LEU A 23 8.53 -7.24 -48.19
CA LEU A 23 7.77 -6.79 -49.37
C LEU A 23 8.52 -7.06 -50.67
N GLY A 24 9.84 -6.79 -50.70
CA GLY A 24 10.69 -7.10 -51.85
C GLY A 24 10.75 -8.59 -52.15
N PHE A 25 10.84 -9.43 -51.13
CA PHE A 25 10.86 -10.89 -51.28
C PHE A 25 9.53 -11.44 -51.80
N VAL A 26 8.40 -10.91 -51.31
CA VAL A 26 7.06 -11.25 -51.82
C VAL A 26 6.91 -10.82 -53.29
N LEU A 27 7.41 -9.65 -53.65
CA LEU A 27 7.37 -9.15 -55.04
C LEU A 27 8.24 -10.00 -55.98
N LEU A 28 9.42 -10.43 -55.51
CA LEU A 28 10.31 -11.35 -56.21
C LEU A 28 9.66 -12.72 -56.40
N LEU A 29 8.99 -13.25 -55.38
CA LEU A 29 8.21 -14.50 -55.45
C LEU A 29 7.03 -14.40 -56.44
N ALA A 30 6.34 -13.25 -56.47
CA ALA A 30 5.25 -13.00 -57.40
C ALA A 30 5.74 -12.88 -58.86
N LEU A 31 6.90 -12.26 -59.08
CA LEU A 31 7.55 -12.20 -60.39
C LEU A 31 8.08 -13.56 -60.82
N PHE A 32 8.67 -14.32 -59.90
CA PHE A 32 9.20 -15.67 -60.15
C PHE A 32 8.09 -16.66 -60.52
N THR A 33 6.93 -16.59 -59.86
CA THR A 33 5.75 -17.40 -60.21
C THR A 33 5.17 -17.06 -61.58
N ARG A 34 5.27 -15.79 -62.02
CA ARG A 34 4.86 -15.37 -63.38
C ARG A 34 5.74 -15.98 -64.48
N THR A 35 7.02 -16.20 -64.22
CA THR A 35 7.96 -16.84 -65.18
C THR A 35 7.78 -18.36 -65.32
N PHE A 36 7.13 -19.03 -64.36
CA PHE A 36 6.94 -20.49 -64.34
C PHE A 36 5.47 -20.89 -64.55
N GLU A 37 4.81 -20.22 -65.51
CA GLU A 37 3.37 -20.35 -65.80
C GLU A 37 2.95 -21.76 -66.31
N ASN A 38 3.90 -22.61 -66.75
CA ASN A 38 3.62 -23.90 -67.38
C ASN A 38 3.71 -25.13 -66.46
N THR A 39 3.77 -24.97 -65.14
CA THR A 39 3.85 -26.12 -64.23
C THR A 39 3.02 -25.91 -62.98
N GLU A 40 1.76 -26.37 -63.01
CA GLU A 40 0.77 -26.25 -61.92
C GLU A 40 1.31 -26.73 -60.56
N ALA A 41 2.14 -27.78 -60.55
CA ALA A 41 2.73 -28.34 -59.34
C ALA A 41 3.71 -27.37 -58.64
N LEU A 42 4.53 -26.64 -59.40
CA LEU A 42 5.49 -25.67 -58.85
C LEU A 42 4.76 -24.45 -58.28
N ARG A 43 3.70 -24.00 -58.94
CA ARG A 43 2.86 -22.89 -58.48
C ARG A 43 2.23 -23.19 -57.11
N ASN A 44 1.62 -24.36 -56.95
CA ASN A 44 0.99 -24.76 -55.67
C ASN A 44 2.01 -24.92 -54.53
N LEU A 45 3.19 -25.46 -54.83
CA LEU A 45 4.25 -25.63 -53.84
C LEU A 45 4.81 -24.27 -53.37
N VAL A 46 4.95 -23.31 -54.28
CA VAL A 46 5.37 -21.93 -53.96
C VAL A 46 4.32 -21.21 -53.10
N PHE A 47 3.02 -21.38 -53.39
CA PHE A 47 1.96 -20.79 -52.55
C PHE A 47 1.90 -21.39 -51.14
N LEU A 48 2.12 -22.70 -51.00
CA LEU A 48 2.17 -23.35 -49.68
C LEU A 48 3.38 -22.92 -48.85
N LEU A 49 4.55 -22.80 -49.47
CA LEU A 49 5.75 -22.28 -48.79
C LEU A 49 5.56 -20.81 -48.40
N GLY A 50 4.99 -19.99 -49.29
CA GLY A 50 4.69 -18.59 -49.02
C GLY A 50 3.70 -18.40 -47.87
N SER A 51 2.64 -19.22 -47.81
CA SER A 51 1.64 -19.14 -46.73
C SER A 51 2.20 -19.60 -45.38
N LEU A 52 3.07 -20.62 -45.37
CA LEU A 52 3.72 -21.10 -44.15
C LEU A 52 4.67 -20.04 -43.56
N ILE A 53 5.45 -19.38 -44.42
CA ILE A 53 6.34 -18.28 -44.02
C ILE A 53 5.52 -17.10 -43.48
N PHE A 54 4.42 -16.76 -44.14
CA PHE A 54 3.53 -15.69 -43.71
C PHE A 54 2.88 -16.00 -42.35
N LEU A 55 2.42 -17.23 -42.14
CA LEU A 55 1.84 -17.66 -40.87
C LEU A 55 2.86 -17.63 -39.73
N GLY A 56 4.10 -18.05 -39.99
CA GLY A 56 5.20 -17.95 -39.04
C GLY A 56 5.54 -16.50 -38.65
N ALA A 57 5.56 -15.60 -39.64
CA ALA A 57 5.77 -14.18 -39.40
C ALA A 57 4.63 -13.54 -38.58
N LEU A 58 3.38 -13.92 -38.87
CA LEU A 58 2.20 -13.46 -38.14
C LEU A 58 2.23 -13.91 -36.67
N LEU A 59 2.55 -15.18 -36.42
CA LEU A 59 2.67 -15.72 -35.05
C LEU A 59 3.81 -15.06 -34.27
N ALA A 60 4.95 -14.81 -34.90
CA ALA A 60 6.05 -14.08 -34.28
C ALA A 60 5.68 -12.62 -33.94
N MET A 61 4.88 -11.98 -34.79
CA MET A 61 4.37 -10.63 -34.55
C MET A 61 3.38 -10.61 -33.37
N LEU A 62 2.43 -11.54 -33.32
CA LEU A 62 1.46 -11.66 -32.22
C LEU A 62 2.15 -11.96 -30.88
N SER A 63 3.16 -12.83 -30.86
CA SER A 63 3.94 -13.14 -29.67
C SER A 63 4.64 -11.89 -29.10
N ARG A 64 5.15 -11.00 -29.96
CA ARG A 64 5.78 -9.75 -29.52
C ARG A 64 4.79 -8.71 -29.00
N VAL A 65 3.56 -8.68 -29.52
CA VAL A 65 2.50 -7.79 -29.00
C VAL A 65 2.11 -8.20 -27.58
N SER A 66 2.03 -9.50 -27.29
CA SER A 66 1.75 -10.00 -25.93
C SER A 66 2.80 -9.56 -24.91
N GLY A 67 4.09 -9.57 -25.28
CA GLY A 67 5.17 -9.08 -24.41
C GLY A 67 5.14 -7.56 -24.16
N ILE A 68 4.61 -6.78 -25.11
CA ILE A 68 4.40 -5.33 -24.93
C ILE A 68 3.26 -5.05 -23.94
N VAL A 69 2.20 -5.87 -23.94
CA VAL A 69 1.09 -5.75 -22.97
C VAL A 69 1.56 -6.08 -21.55
N GLU A 70 2.43 -7.07 -21.40
CA GLU A 70 2.98 -7.49 -20.11
C GLU A 70 3.91 -6.41 -19.52
N THR A 71 4.77 -5.79 -20.34
CA THR A 71 5.62 -4.66 -19.94
C THR A 71 4.82 -3.38 -19.63
N LEU A 72 3.71 -3.13 -20.32
CA LEU A 72 2.77 -2.05 -19.99
C LEU A 72 2.07 -2.28 -18.65
N ARG A 73 1.71 -3.52 -18.33
CA ARG A 73 1.09 -3.90 -17.05
C ARG A 73 2.07 -3.73 -15.88
N ASP A 74 3.31 -4.14 -16.05
CA ASP A 74 4.38 -3.94 -15.05
C ASP A 74 4.70 -2.47 -14.82
N ASN A 75 4.77 -1.67 -15.89
CA ASN A 75 4.99 -0.23 -15.75
C ASN A 75 3.79 0.49 -15.10
N SER A 76 2.57 0.06 -15.40
CA SER A 76 1.36 0.55 -14.73
C SER A 76 1.37 0.24 -13.23
N ALA A 77 1.77 -0.97 -12.85
CA ALA A 77 1.91 -1.37 -11.45
C ALA A 77 2.98 -0.52 -10.72
N LYS A 78 4.14 -0.29 -11.35
CA LYS A 78 5.19 0.58 -10.80
C LYS A 78 4.75 2.05 -10.67
N MET A 79 3.96 2.56 -11.62
CA MET A 79 3.40 3.91 -11.51
C MET A 79 2.35 4.00 -10.40
N ALA A 80 1.52 2.97 -10.20
CA ALA A 80 0.58 2.92 -9.09
C ALA A 80 1.29 2.88 -7.73
N GLU A 81 2.39 2.13 -7.64
CA GLU A 81 3.25 2.08 -6.45
C GLU A 81 3.93 3.42 -6.17
N ALA A 82 4.48 4.08 -7.20
CA ALA A 82 5.08 5.41 -7.07
C ALA A 82 4.04 6.49 -6.68
N THR A 83 2.81 6.38 -7.21
CA THR A 83 1.70 7.28 -6.86
C THR A 83 1.29 7.07 -5.41
N LYS A 84 1.20 5.82 -4.95
CA LYS A 84 0.91 5.49 -3.56
C LYS A 84 1.99 6.02 -2.61
N ALA A 85 3.27 5.85 -2.95
CA ALA A 85 4.38 6.39 -2.16
C ALA A 85 4.34 7.93 -2.08
N LEU A 86 3.97 8.62 -3.17
CA LEU A 86 3.78 10.07 -3.19
C LEU A 86 2.59 10.52 -2.33
N GLU A 87 1.49 9.77 -2.34
CA GLU A 87 0.32 10.02 -1.50
C GLU A 87 0.67 9.89 -0.01
N ASP A 88 1.45 8.87 0.34
CA ASP A 88 1.92 8.63 1.71
C ASP A 88 2.89 9.73 2.17
N ILE A 89 3.87 10.12 1.34
CA ILE A 89 4.78 11.25 1.62
C ILE A 89 3.98 12.55 1.82
N ARG A 90 2.96 12.80 1.00
CA ARG A 90 2.11 13.99 1.13
C ARG A 90 1.31 13.97 2.43
N ARG A 91 0.76 12.81 2.82
CA ARG A 91 0.04 12.63 4.08
C ARG A 91 0.96 12.88 5.28
N ASP A 92 2.17 12.33 5.24
CA ASP A 92 3.19 12.52 6.28
C ASP A 92 3.61 14.00 6.38
N LEU A 93 3.80 14.69 5.26
CA LEU A 93 4.14 16.12 5.25
C LEU A 93 3.03 17.01 5.81
N VAL A 94 1.76 16.69 5.54
CA VAL A 94 0.61 17.41 6.13
C VAL A 94 0.53 17.17 7.63
N GLN A 95 0.77 15.93 8.08
CA GLN A 95 0.81 15.59 9.51
C GLN A 95 1.99 16.26 10.22
N ILE A 96 3.17 16.30 9.60
CA ILE A 96 4.35 17.01 10.12
C ILE A 96 4.08 18.52 10.18
N ASN A 97 3.46 19.12 9.16
CA ASN A 97 3.10 20.53 9.17
C ASN A 97 2.09 20.86 10.29
N HIS A 98 1.11 19.99 10.50
CA HIS A 98 0.14 20.12 11.58
C HIS A 98 0.81 19.97 12.96
N CYS A 99 1.71 19.00 13.12
CA CYS A 99 2.51 18.83 14.34
C CYS A 99 3.44 20.02 14.58
N ALA A 100 4.07 20.58 13.56
CA ALA A 100 4.96 21.73 13.71
C ALA A 100 4.26 23.00 14.24
N ARG A 101 2.94 23.11 14.08
CA ARG A 101 2.14 24.27 14.50
C ARG A 101 1.51 24.13 15.89
N ILE A 102 1.51 22.94 16.48
CA ILE A 102 1.02 22.73 17.85
C ILE A 102 2.15 22.91 18.87
N SER A 103 1.85 23.55 20.00
CA SER A 103 2.79 23.74 21.11
C SER A 103 3.38 22.40 21.57
N ASP A 104 4.64 22.38 22.01
CA ASP A 104 5.31 21.15 22.47
C ASP A 104 4.56 20.47 23.63
N SER A 105 3.80 21.22 24.43
CA SER A 105 2.89 20.64 25.44
C SER A 105 1.71 19.89 24.83
N VAL A 106 1.19 20.33 23.69
CA VAL A 106 0.09 19.65 22.96
C VAL A 106 0.62 18.42 22.24
N LYS A 107 1.84 18.47 21.67
CA LYS A 107 2.52 17.27 21.13
C LYS A 107 2.73 16.21 22.20
N ALA A 108 3.26 16.60 23.35
CA ALA A 108 3.51 15.68 24.48
C ALA A 108 2.23 15.05 25.03
N ILE A 109 1.07 15.69 24.85
CA ILE A 109 -0.24 15.12 25.22
C ILE A 109 -0.79 14.23 24.10
N ALA A 110 -0.74 14.70 22.85
CA ALA A 110 -1.28 13.98 21.68
C ALA A 110 -0.51 12.69 21.36
N PHE A 111 0.82 12.70 21.51
CA PHE A 111 1.71 11.57 21.24
C PHE A 111 2.12 10.83 22.49
N ARG A 112 1.50 11.12 23.64
CA ARG A 112 1.92 10.61 24.93
C ARG A 112 2.03 9.08 24.96
N GLU A 113 1.06 8.38 24.37
CA GLU A 113 1.08 6.92 24.41
C GLU A 113 2.11 6.31 23.46
N ASP A 114 2.33 6.93 22.30
CA ASP A 114 3.37 6.51 21.36
C ASP A 114 4.77 6.78 21.91
N ASP A 115 4.98 7.91 22.58
CA ASP A 115 6.23 8.25 23.28
C ASP A 115 6.49 7.26 24.41
N ARG A 116 5.49 6.98 25.25
CA ARG A 116 5.60 5.97 26.32
C ARG A 116 5.96 4.60 25.76
N GLN A 117 5.34 4.20 24.66
CA GLN A 117 5.62 2.93 24.03
C GLN A 117 7.03 2.89 23.41
N SER A 118 7.49 3.98 22.82
CA SER A 118 8.85 4.09 22.26
C SER A 118 9.92 4.01 23.34
N LEU A 119 9.67 4.63 24.50
CA LEU A 119 10.53 4.53 25.68
C LEU A 119 10.61 3.10 26.23
N ARG A 120 9.47 2.40 26.31
CA ARG A 120 9.44 0.97 26.70
C ARG A 120 10.28 0.13 25.74
N GLU A 121 10.13 0.33 24.43
CA GLU A 121 10.88 -0.39 23.40
C GLU A 121 12.40 -0.11 23.52
N ALA A 122 12.79 1.14 23.76
CA ALA A 122 14.20 1.51 23.92
C ALA A 122 14.85 0.85 25.15
N VAL A 123 14.18 0.88 26.30
CA VAL A 123 14.66 0.21 27.53
C VAL A 123 14.73 -1.31 27.33
N PHE A 124 13.72 -1.92 26.70
CA PHE A 124 13.71 -3.36 26.45
C PHE A 124 14.83 -3.80 25.50
N GLU A 125 15.17 -2.99 24.50
CA GLU A 125 16.31 -3.25 23.61
C GLU A 125 17.64 -3.25 24.37
N LYS A 126 17.81 -2.34 25.33
CA LYS A 126 18.98 -2.33 26.23
C LYS A 126 19.04 -3.59 27.10
N LEU A 127 17.91 -4.05 27.62
CA LEU A 127 17.83 -5.29 28.39
C LEU A 127 18.26 -6.51 27.57
N LYS A 128 17.82 -6.61 26.31
CA LYS A 128 18.24 -7.69 25.40
C LYS A 128 19.75 -7.71 25.16
N GLN A 129 20.35 -6.53 25.03
CA GLN A 129 21.79 -6.36 24.86
C GLN A 129 22.58 -6.61 26.16
N LYS A 130 21.90 -6.91 27.27
CA LYS A 130 22.48 -7.00 28.63
C LYS A 130 23.15 -5.70 29.09
N ASP A 131 22.78 -4.58 28.46
CA ASP A 131 23.24 -3.23 28.80
C ASP A 131 22.30 -2.63 29.86
N PHE A 132 22.43 -3.12 31.08
CA PHE A 132 21.57 -2.68 32.19
C PHE A 132 21.83 -1.23 32.59
N GLU A 133 23.08 -0.78 32.55
CA GLU A 133 23.44 0.61 32.86
C GLU A 133 22.80 1.57 31.85
N GLY A 134 22.88 1.28 30.55
CA GLY A 134 22.20 2.07 29.52
C GLY A 134 20.67 2.06 29.66
N ALA A 135 20.08 0.97 30.19
CA ALA A 135 18.66 0.92 30.51
C ALA A 135 18.29 1.86 31.67
N TYR A 136 19.08 1.89 32.74
CA TYR A 136 18.87 2.81 33.86
C TYR A 136 19.12 4.28 33.47
N GLU A 137 20.10 4.56 32.61
CA GLU A 137 20.34 5.92 32.12
C GLU A 137 19.10 6.51 31.43
N ILE A 138 18.47 5.74 30.53
CA ILE A 138 17.22 6.14 29.86
C ILE A 138 16.12 6.39 30.90
N ILE A 139 15.98 5.49 31.88
CA ILE A 139 14.95 5.59 32.92
C ILE A 139 15.18 6.85 33.79
N ASP A 140 16.41 7.13 34.16
CA ASP A 140 16.78 8.29 34.97
C ASP A 140 16.51 9.60 34.22
N GLU A 141 16.86 9.66 32.94
CA GLU A 141 16.59 10.81 32.08
C GLU A 141 15.08 11.11 31.98
N ILE A 142 14.24 10.08 31.74
CA ILE A 142 12.79 10.29 31.66
C ILE A 142 12.14 10.54 33.02
N SER A 143 12.76 10.10 34.12
CA SER A 143 12.22 10.30 35.48
C SER A 143 12.17 11.78 35.89
N VAL A 144 13.06 12.61 35.30
CA VAL A 144 13.09 14.06 35.52
C VAL A 144 11.77 14.71 35.10
N HIS A 145 11.16 14.19 34.04
CA HIS A 145 9.91 14.70 33.47
C HIS A 145 8.70 14.16 34.24
N SER A 146 7.92 15.06 34.86
CA SER A 146 6.75 14.70 35.67
C SER A 146 5.73 13.83 34.92
N GLY A 147 5.59 14.03 33.60
CA GLY A 147 4.71 13.26 32.73
C GLY A 147 5.08 11.78 32.57
N TYR A 148 6.33 11.41 32.87
CA TYR A 148 6.89 10.06 32.70
C TYR A 148 7.32 9.41 34.02
N ARG A 149 7.26 10.08 35.17
CA ARG A 149 7.67 9.52 36.47
C ARG A 149 7.07 8.15 36.80
N ALA A 150 5.78 7.98 36.56
CA ALA A 150 5.11 6.70 36.79
C ALA A 150 5.64 5.60 35.86
N LEU A 151 5.90 5.93 34.59
CA LEU A 151 6.50 5.01 33.63
C LEU A 151 7.94 4.66 34.02
N ALA A 152 8.72 5.66 34.45
CA ALA A 152 10.10 5.46 34.89
C ALA A 152 10.18 4.49 36.08
N ALA A 153 9.29 4.64 37.06
CA ALA A 153 9.21 3.72 38.20
C ALA A 153 8.83 2.29 37.76
N GLU A 154 7.84 2.16 36.88
CA GLU A 154 7.42 0.88 36.31
C GLU A 154 8.56 0.20 35.54
N LEU A 155 9.26 0.95 34.68
CA LEU A 155 10.39 0.46 33.91
C LEU A 155 11.56 0.06 34.79
N ARG A 156 11.83 0.81 35.87
CA ARG A 156 12.89 0.45 36.82
C ARG A 156 12.62 -0.91 37.47
N GLN A 157 11.38 -1.12 37.91
CA GLN A 157 10.96 -2.41 38.46
C GLN A 157 11.09 -3.55 37.43
N GLN A 158 10.75 -3.28 36.16
CA GLN A 158 10.92 -4.26 35.07
C GLN A 158 12.40 -4.59 34.82
N VAL A 159 13.28 -3.59 34.78
CA VAL A 159 14.73 -3.79 34.63
C VAL A 159 15.30 -4.60 35.80
N ASP A 160 14.92 -4.25 37.03
CA ASP A 160 15.35 -4.96 38.23
C ASP A 160 14.89 -6.43 38.22
N SER A 161 13.64 -6.67 37.82
CA SER A 161 13.08 -8.01 37.65
C SER A 161 13.83 -8.79 36.57
N TYR A 162 14.06 -8.20 35.39
CA TYR A 162 14.74 -8.86 34.27
C TYR A 162 16.21 -9.19 34.61
N ARG A 163 16.90 -8.28 35.32
CA ARG A 163 18.28 -8.48 35.75
C ARG A 163 18.42 -9.66 36.69
N ASN A 164 17.53 -9.77 37.67
CA ASN A 164 17.56 -10.81 38.70
C ASN A 164 16.86 -12.12 38.28
N ALA A 165 16.14 -12.10 37.15
CA ALA A 165 15.41 -13.26 36.63
C ALA A 165 16.33 -14.39 36.13
N THR A 166 15.82 -15.60 36.27
CA THR A 166 16.33 -16.79 35.59
C THR A 166 16.13 -16.69 34.07
N GLU A 167 16.81 -17.55 33.32
CA GLU A 167 16.69 -17.55 31.85
C GLU A 167 15.24 -17.83 31.39
N ASP A 168 14.55 -18.75 32.06
CA ASP A 168 13.15 -19.09 31.76
C ASP A 168 12.21 -17.91 32.04
N GLU A 169 12.43 -17.18 33.14
CA GLU A 169 11.67 -15.97 33.47
C GLU A 169 11.96 -14.81 32.51
N ARG A 170 13.19 -14.68 32.01
CA ARG A 170 13.53 -13.70 30.96
C ARG A 170 12.85 -14.01 29.64
N ILE A 171 12.75 -15.30 29.29
CA ILE A 171 11.96 -15.74 28.13
C ILE A 171 10.50 -15.36 28.34
N ASP A 172 9.91 -15.65 29.51
CA ASP A 172 8.51 -15.29 29.79
C ASP A 172 8.27 -13.77 29.73
N GLN A 173 9.20 -12.95 30.19
CA GLN A 173 9.15 -11.49 30.05
C GLN A 173 9.23 -11.03 28.59
N ALA A 174 10.11 -11.64 27.79
CA ALA A 174 10.20 -11.35 26.36
C ALA A 174 8.92 -11.76 25.61
N LEU A 175 8.31 -12.89 25.99
CA LEU A 175 7.03 -13.33 25.44
C LEU A 175 5.92 -12.33 25.76
N GLU A 176 5.85 -11.78 26.97
CA GLU A 176 4.85 -10.78 27.30
C GLU A 176 5.02 -9.48 26.52
N HIS A 177 6.27 -9.05 26.29
CA HIS A 177 6.55 -7.92 25.41
C HIS A 177 6.07 -8.17 23.97
N ILE A 178 6.25 -9.39 23.44
CA ILE A 178 5.72 -9.76 22.11
C ILE A 178 4.19 -9.75 22.11
N ARG A 179 3.53 -10.25 23.17
CA ARG A 179 2.05 -10.21 23.28
C ARG A 179 1.51 -8.80 23.31
N MET A 180 2.24 -7.84 23.90
CA MET A 180 1.88 -6.43 23.80
C MET A 180 1.85 -5.94 22.34
N HIS A 181 2.78 -6.39 21.50
CA HIS A 181 2.74 -6.08 20.07
C HIS A 181 1.53 -6.70 19.36
N PHE A 182 1.05 -7.88 19.79
CA PHE A 182 -0.21 -8.44 19.27
C PHE A 182 -1.41 -7.55 19.63
N ARG A 183 -1.51 -7.12 20.90
CA ARG A 183 -2.59 -6.23 21.36
C ARG A 183 -2.64 -4.90 20.59
N ASN A 184 -1.47 -4.39 20.21
CA ASN A 184 -1.34 -3.15 19.45
C ASN A 184 -1.36 -3.35 17.91
N ALA A 185 -1.72 -4.55 17.43
CA ALA A 185 -1.73 -4.93 16.00
C ALA A 185 -0.39 -4.66 15.26
N ARG A 186 0.74 -4.64 15.97
CA ARG A 186 2.09 -4.42 15.42
C ARG A 186 2.70 -5.72 14.91
N TRP A 187 2.03 -6.35 13.95
CA TRP A 187 2.34 -7.72 13.52
C TRP A 187 3.76 -7.92 12.98
N ALA A 188 4.27 -6.97 12.19
CA ALA A 188 5.61 -7.07 11.61
C ALA A 188 6.70 -7.04 12.70
N LYS A 189 6.58 -6.10 13.66
CA LYS A 189 7.48 -6.03 14.81
C LYS A 189 7.43 -7.32 15.64
N ALA A 190 6.22 -7.83 15.90
CA ALA A 190 6.04 -9.05 16.66
C ALA A 190 6.69 -10.26 15.96
N SER A 191 6.50 -10.40 14.64
CA SER A 191 7.12 -11.47 13.86
C SER A 191 8.65 -11.45 13.93
N VAL A 192 9.27 -10.28 13.77
CA VAL A 192 10.73 -10.14 13.86
C VAL A 192 11.24 -10.52 15.25
N GLN A 193 10.56 -10.09 16.31
CA GLN A 193 10.95 -10.41 17.68
C GLN A 193 10.77 -11.90 18.02
N ILE A 194 9.74 -12.56 17.48
CA ILE A 194 9.54 -14.01 17.62
C ILE A 194 10.72 -14.76 16.99
N GLU A 195 11.09 -14.41 15.77
CA GLU A 195 12.22 -15.07 15.08
C GLU A 195 13.56 -14.83 15.79
N ALA A 196 13.77 -13.62 16.33
CA ALA A 196 14.94 -13.34 17.17
C ALA A 196 14.95 -14.21 18.44
N LEU A 197 13.82 -14.29 19.15
CA LEU A 197 13.69 -15.07 20.37
C LEU A 197 13.92 -16.58 20.13
N ILE A 198 13.41 -17.12 19.02
CA ILE A 198 13.65 -18.53 18.63
C ILE A 198 15.12 -18.78 18.30
N ARG A 199 15.81 -17.81 17.70
CA ARG A 199 17.24 -17.92 17.40
C ARG A 199 18.09 -17.88 18.67
N GLU A 200 17.74 -17.02 19.61
CA GLU A 200 18.43 -16.88 20.90
C GLU A 200 18.16 -18.07 21.82
N HIS A 201 16.95 -18.65 21.77
CA HIS A 201 16.55 -19.81 22.59
C HIS A 201 15.92 -20.94 21.74
N PRO A 202 16.71 -21.69 20.95
CA PRO A 202 16.17 -22.70 20.01
C PRO A 202 15.44 -23.88 20.68
N THR A 203 15.77 -24.20 21.93
CA THR A 203 15.19 -25.30 22.69
C THR A 203 13.87 -24.93 23.37
N SER A 204 13.50 -23.65 23.42
CA SER A 204 12.27 -23.20 24.07
C SER A 204 11.04 -23.55 23.23
N GLU A 205 10.21 -24.46 23.72
CA GLU A 205 8.91 -24.77 23.11
C GLU A 205 7.97 -23.56 23.13
N LYS A 206 7.97 -22.78 24.21
CA LYS A 206 7.15 -21.56 24.35
C LYS A 206 7.50 -20.53 23.26
N ALA A 207 8.79 -20.31 22.98
CA ALA A 207 9.22 -19.39 21.93
C ALA A 207 8.75 -19.84 20.53
N ARG A 208 8.85 -21.15 20.23
CA ARG A 208 8.36 -21.70 18.96
C ARG A 208 6.84 -21.62 18.82
N ALA A 209 6.10 -21.83 19.90
CA ALA A 209 4.64 -21.71 19.93
C ALA A 209 4.14 -20.30 19.57
N MET A 210 4.95 -19.25 19.77
CA MET A 210 4.57 -17.88 19.43
C MET A 210 4.28 -17.66 17.94
N ARG A 211 4.89 -18.44 17.05
CA ARG A 211 4.57 -18.38 15.60
C ARG A 211 3.10 -18.72 15.37
N GLN A 212 2.61 -19.77 16.02
CA GLN A 212 1.20 -20.16 15.93
C GLN A 212 0.31 -19.12 16.60
N GLN A 213 0.68 -18.62 17.79
CA GLN A 213 -0.10 -17.58 18.47
C GLN A 213 -0.22 -16.28 17.65
N LEU A 214 0.81 -15.92 16.87
CA LEU A 214 0.74 -14.78 15.96
C LEU A 214 -0.32 -14.99 14.86
N VAL A 215 -0.37 -16.18 14.27
CA VAL A 215 -1.37 -16.54 13.26
C VAL A 215 -2.77 -16.52 13.89
N ASP A 216 -2.94 -17.17 15.03
CA ASP A 216 -4.21 -17.24 15.74
C ASP A 216 -4.72 -15.84 16.13
N SER A 217 -3.81 -14.97 16.60
CA SER A 217 -4.15 -13.59 16.97
C SER A 217 -4.58 -12.74 15.77
N LYS A 218 -3.96 -12.94 14.59
CA LYS A 218 -4.37 -12.27 13.35
C LYS A 218 -5.74 -12.74 12.88
N GLU A 219 -5.99 -14.05 12.94
CA GLU A 219 -7.30 -14.62 12.58
C GLU A 219 -8.39 -14.13 13.54
N GLU A 220 -8.11 -14.03 14.83
CA GLU A 220 -9.05 -13.48 15.80
C GLU A 220 -9.34 -11.99 15.53
N ARG A 221 -8.30 -11.18 15.25
CA ARG A 221 -8.50 -9.78 14.85
C ARG A 221 -9.35 -9.68 13.58
N LYS A 222 -9.12 -10.53 12.57
CA LYS A 222 -9.92 -10.59 11.35
C LYS A 222 -11.39 -10.86 11.67
N LYS A 223 -11.70 -11.84 12.53
CA LYS A 223 -13.08 -12.16 12.95
C LYS A 223 -13.74 -10.98 13.67
N ILE A 224 -13.02 -10.32 14.58
CA ILE A 224 -13.53 -9.14 15.29
C ILE A 224 -13.86 -8.02 14.28
N LEU A 225 -12.99 -7.77 13.32
CA LEU A 225 -13.21 -6.76 12.28
C LEU A 225 -14.37 -7.12 11.36
N MET A 226 -14.52 -8.39 10.97
CA MET A 226 -15.66 -8.85 10.18
C MET A 226 -16.98 -8.63 10.91
N ALA A 227 -17.06 -9.04 12.19
CA ALA A 227 -18.26 -8.82 12.99
C ALA A 227 -18.56 -7.32 13.18
N ALA A 228 -17.55 -6.52 13.49
CA ALA A 228 -17.71 -5.07 13.65
C ALA A 228 -18.13 -4.38 12.34
N TRP A 229 -17.70 -4.91 11.19
CA TRP A 229 -18.12 -4.42 9.89
C TRP A 229 -19.58 -4.78 9.59
N ASP A 230 -19.97 -6.03 9.83
CA ASP A 230 -21.36 -6.47 9.67
C ASP A 230 -22.31 -5.61 10.54
N ASP A 231 -21.93 -5.34 11.79
CA ASP A 231 -22.67 -4.45 12.69
C ASP A 231 -22.78 -3.02 12.12
N ALA A 232 -21.66 -2.45 11.63
CA ALA A 232 -21.65 -1.10 11.07
C ALA A 232 -22.49 -0.99 9.79
N VAL A 233 -22.53 -2.04 8.97
CA VAL A 233 -23.39 -2.12 7.79
C VAL A 233 -24.86 -2.18 8.19
N GLN A 234 -25.22 -2.95 9.21
CA GLN A 234 -26.59 -3.02 9.75
C GLN A 234 -27.06 -1.67 10.31
N GLU A 235 -26.17 -0.95 10.99
CA GLU A 235 -26.42 0.41 11.51
C GLU A 235 -26.44 1.49 10.42
N GLN A 236 -26.12 1.14 9.17
CA GLN A 236 -25.94 2.07 8.05
C GLN A 236 -24.87 3.14 8.31
N ASP A 237 -23.94 2.89 9.23
CA ASP A 237 -22.81 3.76 9.50
C ASP A 237 -21.74 3.56 8.42
N THR A 238 -21.91 4.28 7.32
CA THR A 238 -21.02 4.19 6.17
C THR A 238 -19.58 4.62 6.47
N ASP A 239 -19.37 5.55 7.40
CA ASP A 239 -18.04 6.05 7.75
C ASP A 239 -17.25 5.00 8.53
N ARG A 240 -17.89 4.44 9.57
CA ARG A 240 -17.33 3.35 10.36
C ARG A 240 -17.11 2.11 9.50
N SER A 241 -18.05 1.76 8.63
CA SER A 241 -17.94 0.61 7.72
C SER A 241 -16.72 0.72 6.80
N LEU A 242 -16.47 1.89 6.21
CA LEU A 242 -15.31 2.12 5.34
C LEU A 242 -13.99 2.12 6.11
N ALA A 243 -13.96 2.68 7.33
CA ALA A 243 -12.77 2.63 8.17
C ALA A 243 -12.39 1.19 8.52
N ILE A 244 -13.37 0.35 8.88
CA ILE A 244 -13.15 -1.07 9.18
C ILE A 244 -12.70 -1.84 7.93
N LEU A 245 -13.31 -1.59 6.76
CA LEU A 245 -12.90 -2.24 5.51
C LEU A 245 -11.43 -1.96 5.15
N ARG A 246 -10.95 -0.74 5.38
CA ARG A 246 -9.54 -0.38 5.15
C ARG A 246 -8.60 -1.19 6.06
N GLU A 247 -8.98 -1.40 7.32
CA GLU A 247 -8.20 -2.24 8.22
C GLU A 247 -8.29 -3.73 7.81
N LEU A 248 -9.48 -4.19 7.44
CA LEU A 248 -9.75 -5.58 7.08
C LEU A 248 -8.99 -6.02 5.81
N ASP A 249 -8.78 -5.12 4.83
CA ASP A 249 -7.99 -5.37 3.62
C ASP A 249 -6.60 -5.95 3.92
N MET A 250 -6.00 -5.60 5.05
CA MET A 250 -4.70 -6.10 5.48
C MET A 250 -4.71 -7.59 5.89
N TYR A 251 -5.88 -8.17 6.13
CA TYR A 251 -6.07 -9.53 6.63
C TYR A 251 -6.78 -10.45 5.65
N LEU A 252 -7.46 -9.90 4.64
CA LEU A 252 -8.24 -10.68 3.69
C LEU A 252 -7.35 -11.37 2.66
N THR A 253 -7.69 -12.63 2.37
CA THR A 253 -7.24 -13.28 1.15
C THR A 253 -8.00 -12.73 -0.06
N PRO A 254 -7.45 -12.88 -1.29
CA PRO A 254 -8.14 -12.43 -2.50
C PRO A 254 -9.56 -12.99 -2.65
N ASN A 255 -9.78 -14.24 -2.23
CA ASN A 255 -11.10 -14.88 -2.29
C ASN A 255 -12.09 -14.32 -1.27
N GLU A 256 -11.64 -14.04 -0.04
CA GLU A 256 -12.48 -13.39 0.97
C GLU A 256 -12.81 -11.94 0.58
N GLY A 257 -11.84 -11.21 0.00
CA GLY A 257 -12.07 -9.87 -0.54
C GLY A 257 -13.11 -9.84 -1.68
N LEU A 258 -13.08 -10.84 -2.57
CA LEU A 258 -14.10 -11.01 -3.61
C LEU A 258 -15.50 -11.23 -3.02
N ALA A 259 -15.62 -12.02 -1.95
CA ALA A 259 -16.89 -12.27 -1.29
C ALA A 259 -17.49 -11.00 -0.66
N LEU A 260 -16.65 -10.09 -0.16
CA LEU A 260 -17.08 -8.83 0.44
C LEU A 260 -17.30 -7.70 -0.58
N GLN A 261 -16.86 -7.88 -1.82
CA GLN A 261 -16.81 -6.81 -2.82
C GLN A 261 -18.17 -6.17 -3.11
N GLU A 262 -19.24 -6.97 -3.21
CA GLU A 262 -20.57 -6.46 -3.54
C GLU A 262 -21.13 -5.58 -2.42
N ALA A 263 -21.12 -6.08 -1.19
CA ALA A 263 -21.59 -5.35 -0.03
C ALA A 263 -20.72 -4.11 0.25
N ALA A 264 -19.40 -4.23 0.13
CA ALA A 264 -18.50 -3.08 0.22
C ALA A 264 -18.82 -2.01 -0.84
N ARG A 265 -19.04 -2.40 -2.10
CA ARG A 265 -19.38 -1.48 -3.20
C ARG A 265 -20.63 -0.66 -2.89
N ASP A 266 -21.62 -1.26 -2.27
CA ASP A 266 -22.87 -0.57 -1.96
C ASP A 266 -22.69 0.43 -0.79
N VAL A 267 -21.85 0.11 0.20
CA VAL A 267 -21.41 1.08 1.23
C VAL A 267 -20.65 2.25 0.59
N PHE A 268 -19.70 1.98 -0.32
CA PHE A 268 -18.95 3.03 -1.04
C PHE A 268 -19.89 3.94 -1.84
N LYS A 269 -20.85 3.38 -2.58
CA LYS A 269 -21.84 4.16 -3.34
C LYS A 269 -22.70 5.03 -2.41
N THR A 270 -23.14 4.48 -1.29
CA THR A 270 -23.97 5.20 -0.32
C THR A 270 -23.20 6.35 0.30
N LYS A 271 -21.94 6.14 0.72
CA LYS A 271 -21.09 7.22 1.23
C LYS A 271 -20.87 8.32 0.20
N LEU A 272 -20.53 7.95 -1.04
CA LEU A 272 -20.31 8.91 -2.12
C LEU A 272 -21.59 9.72 -2.42
N HIS A 273 -22.76 9.06 -2.41
CA HIS A 273 -24.04 9.74 -2.57
C HIS A 273 -24.29 10.75 -1.44
N ASN A 274 -24.11 10.34 -0.18
CA ASN A 274 -24.29 11.20 0.98
C ASN A 274 -23.36 12.43 0.93
N MET A 275 -22.09 12.24 0.58
CA MET A 275 -21.14 13.34 0.39
C MET A 275 -21.53 14.25 -0.78
N GLY A 276 -22.01 13.67 -1.89
CA GLY A 276 -22.52 14.42 -3.03
C GLY A 276 -23.71 15.32 -2.67
N VAL A 277 -24.64 14.81 -1.85
CA VAL A 277 -25.77 15.61 -1.33
C VAL A 277 -25.26 16.74 -0.43
N GLN A 278 -24.34 16.47 0.50
CA GLN A 278 -23.75 17.50 1.37
C GLN A 278 -23.04 18.59 0.55
N PHE A 279 -22.27 18.20 -0.47
CA PHE A 279 -21.60 19.12 -1.36
C PHE A 279 -22.59 20.00 -2.15
N ALA A 280 -23.65 19.40 -2.72
CA ALA A 280 -24.67 20.13 -3.45
C ALA A 280 -25.43 21.12 -2.56
N MET A 281 -25.78 20.72 -1.33
CA MET A 281 -26.40 21.60 -0.34
C MET A 281 -25.48 22.77 0.04
N ALA A 282 -24.20 22.50 0.30
CA ALA A 282 -23.23 23.55 0.63
C ALA A 282 -23.07 24.59 -0.51
N ILE A 283 -23.09 24.14 -1.77
CA ILE A 283 -23.09 25.05 -2.93
C ILE A 283 -24.38 25.87 -2.98
N SER A 284 -25.54 25.23 -2.84
CA SER A 284 -26.85 25.90 -2.87
C SER A 284 -26.95 26.98 -1.78
N ASP A 285 -26.44 26.67 -0.59
CA ASP A 285 -26.43 27.57 0.57
C ASP A 285 -25.28 28.61 0.52
N LYS A 286 -24.45 28.61 -0.53
CA LYS A 286 -23.25 29.46 -0.68
C LYS A 286 -22.25 29.32 0.49
N ARG A 287 -22.21 28.15 1.13
CA ARG A 287 -21.22 27.79 2.15
C ARG A 287 -19.96 27.28 1.48
N TRP A 288 -19.18 28.20 0.91
CA TRP A 288 -18.05 27.87 0.04
C TRP A 288 -16.93 27.10 0.76
N GLU A 289 -16.64 27.42 2.03
CA GLU A 289 -15.65 26.68 2.84
C GLU A 289 -16.03 25.21 2.98
N THR A 290 -17.27 24.93 3.41
CA THR A 290 -17.78 23.56 3.57
C THR A 290 -17.82 22.83 2.22
N ALA A 291 -18.24 23.51 1.15
CA ALA A 291 -18.24 22.92 -0.19
C ALA A 291 -16.83 22.55 -0.64
N LEU A 292 -15.83 23.40 -0.38
CA LEU A 292 -14.43 23.13 -0.69
C LEU A 292 -13.88 21.95 0.13
N GLU A 293 -14.18 21.90 1.43
CA GLU A 293 -13.75 20.80 2.31
C GLU A 293 -14.32 19.45 1.87
N VAL A 294 -15.65 19.37 1.71
CA VAL A 294 -16.34 18.15 1.26
C VAL A 294 -15.87 17.76 -0.15
N GLY A 295 -15.70 18.73 -1.06
CA GLY A 295 -15.21 18.47 -2.40
C GLY A 295 -13.79 17.90 -2.42
N GLN A 296 -12.88 18.45 -1.61
CA GLN A 296 -11.53 17.90 -1.44
C GLN A 296 -11.57 16.50 -0.84
N GLN A 297 -12.46 16.25 0.11
CA GLN A 297 -12.61 14.93 0.70
C GLN A 297 -13.10 13.90 -0.33
N ILE A 298 -14.09 14.24 -1.17
CA ILE A 298 -14.56 13.36 -2.27
C ILE A 298 -13.42 13.01 -3.22
N VAL A 299 -12.60 14.00 -3.61
CA VAL A 299 -11.46 13.77 -4.51
C VAL A 299 -10.40 12.84 -3.88
N ARG A 300 -10.14 12.99 -2.58
CA ARG A 300 -9.18 12.13 -1.86
C ARG A 300 -9.69 10.71 -1.63
N ASP A 301 -10.93 10.57 -1.15
CA ASP A 301 -11.49 9.28 -0.74
C ASP A 301 -12.04 8.48 -1.93
N PHE A 302 -12.45 9.15 -3.03
CA PHE A 302 -13.08 8.53 -4.20
C PHE A 302 -12.48 9.03 -5.53
N PRO A 303 -11.15 8.93 -5.73
CA PRO A 303 -10.45 9.54 -6.87
C PRO A 303 -10.93 9.03 -8.24
N ASN A 304 -11.38 7.78 -8.31
CA ASN A 304 -11.86 7.15 -9.54
C ASN A 304 -13.35 7.40 -9.82
N SER A 305 -14.03 8.18 -8.98
CA SER A 305 -15.44 8.49 -9.19
C SER A 305 -15.61 9.61 -10.21
N ARG A 306 -16.67 9.55 -11.02
CA ARG A 306 -17.04 10.63 -11.93
C ARG A 306 -17.23 11.96 -11.20
N MET A 307 -17.83 11.91 -10.00
CA MET A 307 -18.03 13.07 -9.14
C MET A 307 -16.70 13.74 -8.74
N ALA A 308 -15.69 12.95 -8.38
CA ALA A 308 -14.35 13.49 -8.09
C ALA A 308 -13.74 14.19 -9.31
N THR A 309 -13.83 13.60 -10.51
CA THR A 309 -13.36 14.24 -11.74
C THR A 309 -14.05 15.59 -12.00
N GLU A 310 -15.37 15.64 -11.83
CA GLU A 310 -16.16 16.87 -12.03
C GLU A 310 -15.82 17.95 -10.98
N ILE A 311 -15.65 17.56 -9.71
CA ILE A 311 -15.27 18.47 -8.62
C ILE A 311 -13.85 19.00 -8.82
N GLN A 312 -12.91 18.14 -9.21
CA GLN A 312 -11.53 18.52 -9.43
C GLN A 312 -11.39 19.58 -10.53
N GLY A 313 -12.20 19.49 -11.60
CA GLY A 313 -12.27 20.53 -12.63
C GLY A 313 -12.85 21.87 -12.17
N LYS A 314 -13.51 21.92 -11.00
CA LYS A 314 -14.15 23.13 -10.45
C LYS A 314 -13.54 23.60 -9.12
N ILE A 315 -12.49 22.93 -8.64
CA ILE A 315 -11.95 23.17 -7.29
C ILE A 315 -11.31 24.55 -7.15
N ASP A 316 -10.70 25.06 -8.22
CA ASP A 316 -10.09 26.39 -8.22
C ASP A 316 -11.14 27.50 -8.15
N VAL A 317 -12.31 27.30 -8.78
CA VAL A 317 -13.45 28.22 -8.67
C VAL A 317 -13.98 28.26 -7.24
N LEU A 318 -14.08 27.12 -6.58
CA LEU A 318 -14.47 27.06 -5.16
C LEU A 318 -13.46 27.77 -4.27
N ARG A 319 -12.15 27.59 -4.51
CA ARG A 319 -11.09 28.28 -3.76
C ARG A 319 -11.19 29.79 -3.92
N GLN A 320 -11.38 30.28 -5.15
CA GLN A 320 -11.57 31.70 -5.43
C GLN A 320 -12.81 32.26 -4.72
N ASN A 321 -13.92 31.51 -4.68
CA ASN A 321 -15.14 31.94 -3.98
C ASN A 321 -14.97 32.02 -2.45
N VAL A 322 -14.18 31.12 -1.86
CA VAL A 322 -13.80 31.19 -0.44
C VAL A 322 -12.97 32.45 -0.18
N GLU A 323 -11.94 32.70 -1.01
CA GLU A 323 -11.09 33.89 -0.88
C GLU A 323 -11.90 35.19 -0.97
N LEU A 324 -12.88 35.27 -1.87
CA LEU A 324 -13.79 36.41 -2.00
C LEU A 324 -14.76 36.57 -0.82
N GLN A 325 -15.06 35.50 -0.08
CA GLN A 325 -15.94 35.55 1.10
C GLN A 325 -15.20 36.08 2.34
N HIS A 326 -13.86 35.99 2.36
CA HIS A 326 -13.02 36.50 3.45
C HIS A 326 -12.38 37.87 3.16
N ALA A 327 -12.58 38.42 1.96
CA ALA A 327 -12.13 39.75 1.54
C ALA A 327 -13.12 40.85 1.94
#